data_AF-A0A453Q0U5-F1
#
_entry.id   AF-A0A453Q0U5-F1
#
_cell.length_a   1.000
_cell.length_b   1.000
_cell.length_c   1.000
_cell.angle_alpha   90.00
_cell.angle_beta   90.00
_cell.angle_gamma   90.00
#
_symmetry.space_group_name_H-M   'P 1'
#
loop_
_entity.id
_entity.type
_entity.pdbx_description
1 polymer ?
#
loop_
_entity_poly.entity_id
_entity_poly.type
_entity_poly.pdbx_seq_one_letter_code
_entity_poly.pdbx_strand_id
1 'polypeptide(L)'
;MDPNRSPDAVLNETCWSDYEYCKNTGNLYCCAKMMAEITATEEASKRGLELAVVVPSMTMGPMLQQSLNFSSSHVARYLTGVKPTYPNAVAAYTDVRDVARAHVLVYEHPDARGRYLCIGAVLHRAHFLQLLGDLFPQYNITAKYVECEDDGKPMAKP
;
A
#
# COMPACT_ATOMS: atom_id res chain seq x y z
N MET A 1 1.89 9.43 -2.59
CA MET A 1 3.29 9.87 -2.48
C MET A 1 3.42 11.16 -3.26
N ASP A 2 2.76 12.21 -2.77
CA ASP A 2 2.75 13.54 -3.40
C ASP A 2 2.74 14.56 -2.26
N PRO A 3 3.81 15.34 -2.08
CA PRO A 3 3.94 16.29 -0.97
C PRO A 3 3.02 17.52 -1.14
N ASN A 4 2.52 17.77 -2.35
CA ASN A 4 1.71 18.95 -2.66
C ASN A 4 0.21 18.71 -2.46
N ARG A 5 -0.20 17.44 -2.27
CA ARG A 5 -1.59 17.10 -2.01
C ARG A 5 -2.00 17.52 -0.61
N SER A 6 -3.16 18.16 -0.49
CA SER A 6 -3.74 18.51 0.80
C SER A 6 -3.91 17.25 1.69
N PRO A 7 -3.54 17.32 2.98
CA PRO A 7 -3.78 16.23 3.93
C PRO A 7 -5.25 15.85 4.08
N ASP A 8 -6.16 16.81 3.86
CA ASP A 8 -7.61 16.61 3.98
C ASP A 8 -8.27 16.14 2.68
N ALA A 9 -7.50 16.02 1.59
CA ALA A 9 -8.03 15.56 0.31
C ALA A 9 -8.26 14.05 0.33
N VAL A 10 -9.47 13.64 -0.03
CA VAL A 10 -9.82 12.23 -0.21
C VAL A 10 -8.99 11.64 -1.35
N LEU A 11 -8.26 10.56 -1.06
CA LEU A 11 -7.54 9.81 -2.07
C LEU A 11 -8.52 9.08 -2.99
N ASN A 12 -8.40 9.33 -4.29
CA ASN A 12 -9.20 8.70 -5.33
C ASN A 12 -8.36 8.42 -6.58
N GLU A 13 -8.98 7.88 -7.62
CA GLU A 13 -8.38 7.45 -8.88
C GLU A 13 -7.69 8.58 -9.65
N THR A 14 -8.04 9.85 -9.40
CA THR A 14 -7.40 11.00 -10.04
C THR A 14 -6.06 11.37 -9.38
N CYS A 15 -5.76 10.83 -8.20
CA CYS A 15 -4.52 11.09 -7.50
C CYS A 15 -3.35 10.30 -8.10
N TRP A 16 -2.27 11.01 -8.45
CA TRP A 16 -1.00 10.42 -8.87
C TRP A 16 0.08 10.63 -7.82
N SER A 17 1.15 9.85 -7.93
CA SER A 17 2.36 10.14 -7.14
C SER A 17 3.16 11.26 -7.82
N ASP A 18 3.90 12.04 -7.04
CA ASP A 18 4.87 12.98 -7.56
C ASP A 18 6.17 12.21 -7.85
N TYR A 19 6.58 12.20 -9.12
CA TYR A 19 7.73 11.42 -9.59
C TYR A 19 9.04 11.92 -8.98
N GLU A 20 9.26 13.23 -8.95
CA GLU A 20 10.49 13.82 -8.44
C GLU A 20 10.60 13.63 -6.92
N TYR A 21 9.51 13.76 -6.19
CA TYR A 21 9.45 13.44 -4.76
C TYR A 21 9.78 11.96 -4.52
N CYS A 22 9.17 11.03 -5.26
CA CYS A 22 9.47 9.61 -5.11
C CYS A 22 10.93 9.31 -5.41
N LYS A 23 11.50 9.92 -6.44
CA LYS A 23 12.91 9.75 -6.84
C LYS A 23 13.85 10.32 -5.78
N ASN A 24 13.61 11.55 -5.32
CA ASN A 24 14.45 12.25 -4.34
C ASN A 24 14.40 11.60 -2.95
N THR A 25 13.31 10.92 -2.61
CA THR A 25 13.17 10.16 -1.35
C THR A 25 13.59 8.69 -1.48
N GLY A 26 14.14 8.26 -2.62
CA GLY A 26 14.60 6.89 -2.84
C GLY A 26 13.48 5.85 -3.01
N ASN A 27 12.24 6.28 -3.19
CA ASN A 27 11.07 5.42 -3.43
C ASN A 27 11.01 4.92 -4.89
N LEU A 28 12.09 4.28 -5.34
CA LEU A 28 12.27 3.83 -6.73
C LEU A 28 11.21 2.83 -7.20
N TYR A 29 10.68 2.00 -6.28
CA TYR A 29 9.55 1.11 -6.58
C TYR A 29 8.31 1.90 -7.00
N CYS A 30 8.00 3.00 -6.28
CA CYS A 30 6.86 3.87 -6.59
C CYS A 30 7.06 4.58 -7.94
N CYS A 31 8.27 5.09 -8.21
CA CYS A 31 8.63 5.65 -9.51
C CYS A 31 8.38 4.65 -10.64
N ALA A 32 8.94 3.44 -10.51
CA ALA A 32 8.84 2.41 -11.54
C ALA A 32 7.39 1.99 -11.79
N LYS A 33 6.59 1.79 -10.74
CA LYS A 33 5.18 1.43 -10.88
C LYS A 33 4.33 2.54 -11.49
N MET A 34 4.54 3.79 -11.08
CA MET A 34 3.88 4.94 -11.68
C MET A 34 4.18 5.05 -13.19
N MET A 35 5.46 4.99 -13.56
CA MET A 35 5.85 5.11 -14.97
C MET A 35 5.35 3.93 -15.80
N ALA A 36 5.39 2.70 -15.25
CA ALA A 36 4.83 1.54 -15.93
C ALA A 36 3.33 1.68 -16.20
N GLU A 37 2.57 2.23 -15.24
CA GLU A 37 1.14 2.48 -15.40
C GLU A 37 0.85 3.54 -16.47
N ILE A 38 1.60 4.65 -16.48
CA ILE A 38 1.51 5.70 -17.51
C ILE A 38 1.80 5.10 -18.89
N THR A 39 2.93 4.38 -19.03
CA THR A 39 3.31 3.76 -20.30
C THR A 39 2.28 2.73 -20.77
N ALA A 40 1.76 1.89 -19.88
CA ALA A 40 0.72 0.93 -20.24
C ALA A 40 -0.55 1.61 -20.76
N THR A 41 -0.96 2.72 -20.12
CA THR A 41 -2.14 3.50 -20.52
C THR A 41 -1.95 4.15 -21.88
N GLU A 42 -0.79 4.76 -22.13
CA GLU A 42 -0.46 5.36 -23.42
C GLU A 42 -0.41 4.32 -24.54
N GLU A 43 0.24 3.18 -24.30
CA GLU A 43 0.37 2.10 -25.29
C GLU A 43 -0.96 1.43 -25.58
N ALA A 44 -1.82 1.23 -24.58
CA ALA A 44 -3.17 0.72 -24.78
C ALA A 44 -3.97 1.66 -25.70
N SER A 45 -3.95 2.97 -25.41
CA SER A 45 -4.65 3.98 -26.22
C SER A 45 -4.14 4.02 -27.66
N LYS A 46 -2.81 4.03 -27.87
CA LYS A 46 -2.19 4.02 -29.22
C LYS A 46 -2.59 2.80 -30.04
N ARG A 47 -2.83 1.66 -29.39
CA ARG A 47 -3.15 0.37 -30.02
C ARG A 47 -4.64 0.10 -30.11
N GLY A 48 -5.49 1.00 -29.58
CA GLY A 48 -6.94 0.78 -29.50
C GLY A 48 -7.33 -0.38 -28.58
N LEU A 49 -6.53 -0.65 -27.55
CA LEU A 49 -6.83 -1.66 -26.52
C LEU A 49 -7.61 -1.01 -25.37
N GLU A 50 -8.63 -1.71 -24.89
CA GLU A 50 -9.30 -1.35 -23.64
C GLU A 50 -8.42 -1.73 -22.45
N LEU A 51 -8.25 -0.79 -21.52
CA LEU A 51 -7.44 -0.98 -20.33
C LEU A 51 -8.18 -0.47 -19.09
N ALA A 52 -8.18 -1.32 -18.08
CA ALA A 52 -8.50 -0.94 -16.72
C ALA A 52 -7.38 -1.38 -15.77
N VAL A 53 -7.06 -0.54 -14.80
CA VAL A 53 -5.93 -0.70 -13.89
C VAL A 53 -6.45 -0.83 -12.46
N VAL A 54 -6.17 -1.96 -11.82
CA VAL A 54 -6.40 -2.13 -10.39
C VAL A 54 -5.14 -1.69 -9.63
N VAL A 55 -5.30 -0.76 -8.70
CA VAL A 55 -4.21 -0.19 -7.91
C VAL A 55 -4.37 -0.63 -6.44
N PRO A 56 -3.81 -1.79 -6.07
CA PRO A 56 -3.93 -2.29 -4.70
C PRO A 56 -2.96 -1.59 -3.75
N SER A 57 -3.33 -1.56 -2.47
CA SER A 57 -2.43 -1.18 -1.38
C SER A 57 -1.59 -2.37 -0.88
N MET A 58 -1.00 -2.29 0.32
CA MET A 58 -0.21 -3.39 0.89
C MET A 58 -1.08 -4.64 1.01
N THR A 59 -0.82 -5.61 0.12
CA THR A 59 -1.70 -6.77 -0.06
C THR A 59 -1.38 -7.83 0.99
N MET A 60 -2.30 -7.94 1.96
CA MET A 60 -2.44 -8.85 3.09
C MET A 60 -3.07 -10.20 2.70
N GLY A 61 -2.80 -11.32 3.38
CA GLY A 61 -3.72 -12.47 3.38
C GLY A 61 -3.07 -13.85 3.21
N PRO A 62 -3.88 -14.91 3.06
CA PRO A 62 -3.40 -16.28 2.89
C PRO A 62 -2.50 -16.41 1.65
N MET A 63 -1.36 -17.07 1.81
CA MET A 63 -0.41 -17.31 0.71
C MET A 63 -0.63 -18.71 0.14
N LEU A 64 -0.69 -18.79 -1.19
CA LEU A 64 -0.69 -20.08 -1.90
C LEU A 64 0.74 -20.52 -2.24
N GLN A 65 1.66 -19.56 -2.39
CA GLN A 65 3.07 -19.83 -2.64
C GLN A 65 3.82 -20.18 -1.34
N GLN A 66 4.91 -20.95 -1.47
CA GLN A 66 5.70 -21.42 -0.33
C GLN A 66 6.65 -20.37 0.26
N SER A 67 6.94 -19.30 -0.49
CA SER A 67 7.88 -18.24 -0.06
C SER A 67 7.16 -16.95 0.32
N LEU A 68 7.71 -16.24 1.31
CA LEU A 68 7.20 -14.93 1.69
C LEU A 68 7.46 -13.93 0.57
N ASN A 69 6.38 -13.29 0.11
CA ASN A 69 6.48 -12.07 -0.68
C ASN A 69 6.83 -10.87 0.22
N PHE A 70 7.07 -9.70 -0.37
CA PHE A 70 7.47 -8.51 0.37
C PHE A 70 6.45 -8.09 1.44
N SER A 71 5.15 -8.04 1.10
CA SER A 71 4.11 -7.59 2.04
C SER A 71 3.94 -8.57 3.21
N SER A 72 3.98 -9.87 2.95
CA SER A 72 3.88 -10.91 3.99
C SER A 72 5.12 -10.95 4.87
N SER A 73 6.31 -10.77 4.28
CA SER A 73 7.57 -10.62 5.03
C SER A 73 7.53 -9.41 5.96
N HIS A 74 6.96 -8.30 5.50
CA HIS A 74 6.79 -7.10 6.32
C HIS A 74 5.92 -7.34 7.56
N VAL A 75 4.82 -8.08 7.44
CA VAL A 75 3.99 -8.51 8.59
C VAL A 75 4.79 -9.44 9.50
N ALA A 76 5.43 -10.47 8.94
CA ALA A 76 6.18 -11.47 9.69
C ALA A 76 7.33 -10.86 10.51
N ARG A 77 8.01 -9.84 10.00
CA ARG A 77 9.09 -9.14 10.71
C ARG A 77 8.61 -8.38 11.93
N TYR A 78 7.39 -7.85 11.91
CA TYR A 78 6.77 -7.21 13.07
C TYR A 78 6.24 -8.25 14.06
N LEU A 79 5.60 -9.30 13.54
CA LEU A 79 5.06 -10.38 14.35
C LEU A 79 6.17 -11.08 15.17
N THR A 80 7.33 -11.32 14.56
CA THR A 80 8.46 -12.02 15.19
C THR A 80 9.43 -11.09 15.93
N GLY A 81 9.19 -9.77 15.93
CA GLY A 81 10.04 -8.79 16.61
C GLY A 81 11.41 -8.56 15.94
N VAL A 82 11.67 -9.20 14.80
CA VAL A 82 12.89 -9.00 13.98
C VAL A 82 13.07 -7.53 13.61
N LYS A 83 11.96 -6.81 13.40
CA LYS A 83 11.99 -5.36 13.30
C LYS A 83 11.86 -4.78 14.72
N PRO A 84 12.91 -4.20 15.32
CA PRO A 84 12.88 -3.82 16.73
C PRO A 84 11.96 -2.63 16.99
N THR A 85 11.67 -1.83 15.96
CA THR A 85 10.97 -0.56 16.09
C THR A 85 10.02 -0.26 14.92
N TYR A 86 9.02 0.60 15.13
CA TYR A 86 8.10 1.04 14.08
C TYR A 86 8.01 2.58 13.97
N PRO A 87 7.79 3.12 12.75
CA PRO A 87 7.68 4.56 12.54
C PRO A 87 6.27 5.09 12.84
N ASN A 88 6.16 6.40 13.11
CA ASN A 88 4.91 7.17 13.05
C ASN A 88 4.45 7.33 11.61
N ALA A 89 3.78 6.28 11.11
CA ALA A 89 3.34 6.22 9.73
C ALA A 89 2.05 5.44 9.61
N VAL A 90 1.25 5.84 8.63
CA VAL A 90 0.06 5.11 8.20
C VAL A 90 0.36 4.32 6.94
N ALA A 91 -0.31 3.19 6.80
CA ALA A 91 -0.28 2.38 5.58
C ALA A 91 -1.68 1.89 5.25
N ALA A 92 -1.97 1.87 3.95
CA ALA A 92 -3.15 1.23 3.40
C ALA A 92 -2.91 -0.28 3.24
N TYR A 93 -3.93 -1.07 3.56
CA TYR A 93 -3.93 -2.53 3.50
C TYR A 93 -5.16 -3.06 2.77
N THR A 94 -5.00 -4.18 2.06
CA THR A 94 -6.07 -4.85 1.32
C THR A 94 -5.89 -6.36 1.40
N ASP A 95 -6.98 -7.12 1.51
CA ASP A 95 -6.92 -8.59 1.44
C ASP A 95 -6.64 -9.06 0.00
N VAL A 96 -5.76 -10.04 -0.16
CA VAL A 96 -5.37 -10.60 -1.46
C VAL A 96 -6.54 -11.18 -2.24
N ARG A 97 -7.55 -11.71 -1.56
CA ARG A 97 -8.79 -12.23 -2.18
C ARG A 97 -9.63 -11.08 -2.73
N ASP A 98 -9.63 -9.93 -2.08
CA ASP A 98 -10.30 -8.74 -2.59
C ASP A 98 -9.58 -8.15 -3.80
N VAL A 99 -8.24 -8.16 -3.80
CA VAL A 99 -7.45 -7.78 -4.98
C VAL A 99 -7.76 -8.72 -6.15
N ALA A 100 -7.77 -10.04 -5.93
CA ALA A 100 -8.10 -11.01 -6.97
C ALA A 100 -9.52 -10.81 -7.52
N ARG A 101 -10.50 -10.65 -6.63
CA ARG A 101 -11.88 -10.33 -7.00
C ARG A 101 -12.00 -9.03 -7.78
N ALA A 102 -11.28 -7.98 -7.38
CA ALA A 102 -11.30 -6.69 -8.08
C ALA A 102 -10.84 -6.83 -9.54
N HIS A 103 -9.79 -7.62 -9.79
CA HIS A 103 -9.34 -7.88 -11.16
C HIS A 103 -10.40 -8.63 -11.97
N VAL A 104 -11.05 -9.64 -11.39
CA VAL A 104 -12.14 -10.37 -12.06
C VAL A 104 -13.31 -9.44 -12.38
N LEU A 105 -13.76 -8.65 -11.40
CA LEU A 105 -14.88 -7.71 -11.58
C LEU A 105 -14.60 -6.66 -12.66
N VAL A 106 -13.39 -6.10 -12.68
CA VAL A 106 -12.98 -5.13 -13.68
C VAL A 106 -12.88 -5.78 -15.06
N TYR A 107 -12.44 -7.03 -15.16
CA TYR A 107 -12.37 -7.75 -16.43
C TYR A 107 -13.76 -8.13 -16.97
N GLU A 108 -14.67 -8.58 -16.11
CA GLU A 108 -16.00 -9.06 -16.50
C GLU A 108 -16.99 -7.93 -16.79
N HIS A 109 -16.74 -6.71 -16.31
CA HIS A 109 -17.63 -5.57 -16.50
C HIS A 109 -17.25 -4.78 -17.77
N PRO A 110 -18.05 -4.81 -18.86
CA PRO A 110 -17.66 -4.22 -20.15
C PRO A 110 -17.38 -2.72 -20.11
N ASP A 111 -18.04 -2.00 -19.19
CA ASP A 111 -17.84 -0.57 -19.00
C ASP A 111 -16.67 -0.20 -18.09
N ALA A 112 -15.93 -1.17 -17.54
CA ALA A 112 -14.83 -0.87 -16.65
C ALA A 112 -13.65 -0.25 -17.42
N ARG A 113 -13.19 0.91 -16.95
CA ARG A 113 -12.18 1.71 -17.63
C ARG A 113 -11.46 2.62 -16.65
N GLY A 114 -10.20 2.92 -16.95
CA GLY A 114 -9.38 3.78 -16.10
C GLY A 114 -8.84 3.03 -14.88
N ARG A 115 -8.74 3.72 -13.75
CA ARG A 115 -8.08 3.22 -12.54
C ARG A 115 -9.11 2.82 -11.50
N TYR A 116 -8.77 1.86 -10.66
CA TYR A 116 -9.60 1.42 -9.52
C TYR A 116 -8.70 1.26 -8.30
N LEU A 117 -8.81 2.16 -7.33
CA LEU A 117 -8.09 1.99 -6.06
C LEU A 117 -8.68 0.81 -5.30
N CYS A 118 -7.85 -0.17 -4.95
CA CYS A 118 -8.25 -1.34 -4.19
C CYS A 118 -7.64 -1.26 -2.79
N ILE A 119 -8.32 -0.51 -1.90
CA ILE A 119 -7.90 -0.21 -0.53
C ILE A 119 -8.96 -0.72 0.43
N GLY A 120 -8.58 -1.58 1.38
CA GLY A 120 -9.50 -2.09 2.41
C GLY A 120 -9.55 -1.18 3.63
N ALA A 121 -8.39 -0.90 4.24
CA ALA A 121 -8.29 -0.05 5.42
C ALA A 121 -6.96 0.72 5.45
N VAL A 122 -6.96 1.90 6.06
CA VAL A 122 -5.75 2.65 6.37
C VAL A 122 -5.54 2.60 7.87
N LEU A 123 -4.35 2.17 8.30
CA LEU A 123 -4.03 1.99 9.71
C LEU A 123 -2.72 2.68 10.05
N HIS A 124 -2.70 3.33 11.20
CA HIS A 124 -1.44 3.71 11.85
C HIS A 124 -0.67 2.46 12.29
N ARG A 125 0.67 2.51 12.22
CA ARG A 125 1.55 1.41 12.62
C ARG A 125 1.30 0.89 14.02
N ALA A 126 1.03 1.77 14.99
CA ALA A 126 0.73 1.37 16.37
C ALA A 126 -0.54 0.50 16.45
N HIS A 127 -1.62 0.91 15.79
CA HIS A 127 -2.87 0.14 15.77
C HIS A 127 -2.68 -1.20 15.05
N PHE A 128 -1.95 -1.23 13.93
CA PHE A 128 -1.61 -2.48 13.25
C PHE A 128 -0.87 -3.46 14.16
N LEU A 129 0.08 -3.00 14.97
CA LEU A 129 0.83 -3.84 15.90
C LEU A 129 -0.02 -4.28 17.10
N GLN A 130 -0.92 -3.43 17.59
CA GLN A 130 -1.88 -3.80 18.62
C GLN A 130 -2.76 -4.97 18.16
N LEU A 131 -3.31 -4.89 16.93
CA LEU A 131 -4.10 -5.99 16.36
C LEU A 131 -3.31 -7.30 16.27
N LEU A 132 -2.02 -7.23 15.88
CA LEU A 132 -1.16 -8.43 15.90
C LEU A 132 -0.97 -8.96 17.33
N GLY A 133 -0.83 -8.07 18.32
CA GLY A 133 -0.68 -8.40 19.74
C GLY A 133 -1.87 -9.14 20.30
N ASP A 134 -3.06 -8.64 20.01
CA ASP A 134 -4.31 -9.21 20.47
C ASP A 134 -4.59 -10.57 19.82
N LEU A 135 -4.28 -10.73 18.52
CA LEU A 135 -4.50 -11.96 17.77
C LEU A 135 -3.45 -13.04 18.03
N PHE A 136 -2.22 -12.64 18.33
CA PHE A 136 -1.06 -13.54 18.40
C PHE A 136 -0.19 -13.28 19.64
N PRO A 137 -0.76 -13.36 20.86
CA PRO A 137 -0.06 -13.01 22.10
C PRO A 137 1.16 -13.88 22.42
N GLN A 138 1.29 -15.04 21.77
CA GLN A 138 2.43 -15.94 21.90
C GLN A 138 3.69 -15.48 21.15
N TYR A 139 3.58 -14.48 20.28
CA TYR A 139 4.71 -13.97 19.50
C TYR A 139 5.34 -12.74 20.14
N ASN A 140 6.66 -12.59 19.96
CA ASN A 140 7.41 -11.43 20.43
C ASN A 140 7.23 -10.25 19.47
N ILE A 141 6.07 -9.61 19.51
CA ILE A 141 5.73 -8.54 18.59
C ILE A 141 6.54 -7.28 18.87
N THR A 142 6.93 -6.59 17.81
CA THR A 142 7.59 -5.28 17.91
C THR A 142 6.77 -4.31 18.76
N ALA A 143 7.32 -3.88 19.88
CA ALA A 143 6.66 -2.98 20.82
C ALA A 143 7.27 -1.57 20.88
N LYS A 144 8.51 -1.38 20.41
CA LYS A 144 9.22 -0.10 20.56
C LYS A 144 8.91 0.84 19.40
N TYR A 145 8.61 2.08 19.74
CA TYR A 145 8.49 3.16 18.78
C TYR A 145 9.89 3.61 18.32
N VAL A 146 10.08 3.97 17.05
CA VAL A 146 11.30 4.72 16.67
C VAL A 146 11.09 6.17 17.08
N GLU A 147 11.79 6.64 18.11
CA GLU A 147 12.00 8.07 18.35
C GLU A 147 12.95 8.62 17.26
N CYS A 148 12.50 8.67 16.00
CA CYS A 148 13.21 9.42 14.98
C CYS A 148 12.90 10.89 15.22
N GLU A 149 13.69 11.60 16.04
CA GLU A 149 13.70 13.08 16.16
C GLU A 149 12.32 13.74 15.95
N ASP A 150 11.29 13.19 16.60
CA ASP A 150 9.93 13.68 16.46
C ASP A 150 9.74 14.72 17.57
N ASP A 151 10.08 15.96 17.23
CA ASP A 151 9.92 17.20 18.02
C ASP A 151 8.44 17.47 18.43
N GLY A 152 7.78 16.52 19.11
CA GLY A 152 6.38 16.66 19.54
C GLY A 152 5.35 16.63 18.40
N LYS A 153 5.66 16.01 17.25
CA LYS A 153 4.70 15.90 16.14
C LYS A 153 3.53 14.98 16.51
N PRO A 154 2.28 15.34 16.14
CA PRO A 154 1.12 14.50 16.39
C PRO A 154 1.22 13.18 15.62
N MET A 155 0.56 12.13 16.15
CA MET A 155 0.44 10.86 15.45
C MET A 155 -0.15 11.06 14.04
N ALA A 156 0.47 10.42 13.05
CA ALA A 156 -0.02 10.39 11.69
C ALA A 156 -1.43 9.79 11.66
N LYS A 157 -2.36 10.51 11.03
CA LYS A 157 -3.76 10.09 10.92
C LYS A 157 -3.99 9.29 9.64
N PRO A 158 -4.78 8.20 9.69
CA PRO A 158 -5.22 7.45 8.51
C PRO A 158 -5.98 8.31 7.49
#